data_AF-A0A0Q5T6G3-F1
#
_entry.id   AF-A0A0Q5T6G3-F1
#
_cell.length_a   1.000
_cell.length_b   1.000
_cell.length_c   1.000
_cell.angle_alpha   90.00
_cell.angle_beta   90.00
_cell.angle_gamma   90.00
#
_symmetry.space_group_name_H-M   'P 1'
#
loop_
_entity.id
_entity.type
_entity.pdbx_description
1 polymer ?
#
loop_
_entity_poly.entity_id
_entity_poly.type
_entity_poly.pdbx_seq_one_letter_code
_entity_poly.pdbx_strand_id
1 'polypeptide(L)'
;MSIQKVKEKVIKQAVVDLEWQDTARFRAENAAWMDVSFKISLAILRTLRARKMSQKDLAKEMQCSPQYVNKLVRGSENMTLDTICKLEKILGIKLIELPFQDTVQAG
;
A
#
# COMPACT_ATOMS: atom_id res chain seq x y z
N MET A 1 -24.58 33.00 -30.60
CA MET A 1 -23.54 32.97 -29.53
C MET A 1 -22.36 32.15 -30.04
N SER A 2 -21.21 32.78 -30.25
CA SER A 2 -20.08 32.17 -30.97
C SER A 2 -19.40 31.09 -30.15
N ILE A 3 -19.27 29.89 -30.73
CA ILE A 3 -18.58 28.70 -30.19
C ILE A 3 -17.19 29.06 -29.62
N GLN A 4 -16.51 30.04 -30.22
CA GLN A 4 -15.25 30.62 -29.73
C GLN A 4 -15.30 31.05 -28.25
N LYS A 5 -16.35 31.77 -27.83
CA LYS A 5 -16.48 32.26 -26.45
C LYS A 5 -16.70 31.13 -25.46
N VAL A 6 -17.37 30.06 -25.89
CA VAL A 6 -17.58 28.86 -25.07
C VAL A 6 -16.26 28.12 -24.88
N LYS A 7 -15.48 27.96 -25.96
CA LYS A 7 -14.18 27.26 -25.93
C LYS A 7 -13.16 27.98 -25.04
N GLU A 8 -13.05 29.30 -25.15
CA GLU A 8 -12.17 30.11 -24.29
C GLU A 8 -12.55 30.03 -22.81
N LYS A 9 -13.86 30.03 -22.50
CA LYS A 9 -14.35 29.91 -21.12
C LYS A 9 -14.04 28.55 -20.51
N VAL A 10 -14.20 27.47 -21.29
CA VAL A 10 -13.88 26.10 -20.85
C VAL A 10 -12.38 25.95 -20.57
N ILE A 11 -11.51 26.47 -21.44
CA ILE A 11 -10.05 26.38 -21.22
C ILE A 11 -9.61 27.21 -20.01
N LYS A 12 -10.19 28.39 -19.79
CA LYS A 12 -9.91 29.23 -18.60
C LYS A 12 -10.37 28.59 -17.28
N GLN A 13 -11.45 27.80 -17.31
CA GLN A 13 -11.97 27.09 -16.13
C GLN A 13 -11.40 25.68 -15.97
N ALA A 14 -10.68 25.17 -16.98
CA ALA A 14 -10.07 23.85 -16.90
C ALA A 14 -8.90 23.89 -15.92
N VAL A 15 -9.00 23.08 -14.87
CA VAL A 15 -7.88 22.78 -13.97
C VAL A 15 -7.04 21.71 -14.67
N VAL A 16 -5.76 21.99 -14.91
CA VAL A 16 -4.84 21.00 -15.47
C VAL A 16 -4.55 19.98 -14.38
N ASP A 17 -5.02 18.75 -14.57
CA ASP A 17 -4.73 17.63 -13.67
C ASP A 17 -3.36 17.02 -14.03
N LEU A 18 -2.36 17.36 -13.22
CA LEU A 18 -1.00 16.81 -13.28
C LEU A 18 -0.75 15.76 -12.18
N GLU A 19 -1.74 15.49 -11.31
CA GLU A 19 -1.56 14.61 -10.16
C GLU A 19 -1.22 13.17 -10.58
N TRP A 20 -1.73 12.75 -11.74
CA TRP A 20 -1.41 11.44 -12.31
C TRP A 20 0.07 11.32 -12.70
N GLN A 21 0.71 12.40 -13.16
CA GLN A 21 2.13 12.41 -13.52
C GLN A 21 3.00 12.29 -12.28
N ASP A 22 2.66 13.05 -11.23
CA ASP A 22 3.36 12.99 -9.95
C ASP A 22 3.19 11.62 -9.29
N THR A 23 1.99 11.04 -9.36
CA THR A 23 1.72 9.68 -8.87
C THR A 23 2.51 8.63 -9.65
N ALA A 24 2.59 8.75 -10.98
CA ALA A 24 3.35 7.84 -11.81
C ALA A 24 4.86 7.92 -11.52
N ARG A 25 5.39 9.14 -11.39
CA ARG A 25 6.79 9.39 -11.02
C ARG A 25 7.12 8.79 -9.65
N PHE A 26 6.28 9.05 -8.66
CA PHE A 26 6.44 8.50 -7.32
C PHE A 26 6.48 6.98 -7.32
N ARG A 27 5.55 6.31 -8.04
CA ARG A 27 5.55 4.85 -8.16
C ARG A 27 6.79 4.30 -8.85
N ALA A 28 7.30 4.99 -9.87
CA ALA A 28 8.51 4.57 -10.56
C ALA A 28 9.75 4.67 -9.65
N GLU A 29 9.90 5.79 -8.94
CA GLU A 29 11.02 6.01 -8.01
C GLU A 29 10.98 5.08 -6.78
N ASN A 30 9.77 4.70 -6.34
CA ASN A 30 9.55 3.93 -5.11
C ASN A 30 9.16 2.47 -5.35
N ALA A 31 9.28 1.99 -6.60
CA ALA A 31 8.75 0.70 -7.04
C ALA A 31 9.19 -0.48 -6.15
N ALA A 32 10.45 -0.50 -5.71
CA ALA A 32 11.03 -1.61 -4.97
C ALA A 32 10.32 -1.87 -3.63
N TRP A 33 10.19 -0.85 -2.77
CA TRP A 33 9.51 -1.03 -1.48
C TRP A 33 7.99 -1.06 -1.63
N MET A 34 7.44 -0.40 -2.66
CA MET A 34 6.01 -0.46 -2.96
C MET A 34 5.55 -1.86 -3.37
N ASP A 35 6.33 -2.58 -4.18
CA ASP A 35 6.04 -3.96 -4.56
C ASP A 35 6.02 -4.88 -3.33
N VAL A 36 7.00 -4.74 -2.45
CA VAL A 36 7.04 -5.48 -1.17
C VAL A 36 5.84 -5.12 -0.30
N SER A 37 5.53 -3.83 -0.13
CA SER A 37 4.38 -3.38 0.65
C SER A 37 3.07 -3.94 0.10
N PHE A 38 2.89 -3.91 -1.23
CA PHE A 38 1.71 -4.46 -1.89
C PHE A 38 1.57 -5.97 -1.70
N LYS A 39 2.67 -6.73 -1.81
CA LYS A 39 2.69 -8.18 -1.54
C LYS A 39 2.25 -8.50 -0.10
N ILE A 40 2.74 -7.73 0.86
CA ILE A 40 2.34 -7.84 2.27
C ILE A 40 0.85 -7.54 2.43
N SER A 41 0.35 -6.46 1.85
CA SER A 41 -1.07 -6.10 1.87
C SER A 41 -1.96 -7.21 1.30
N LEU A 42 -1.53 -7.82 0.19
CA LEU A 42 -2.25 -8.93 -0.43
C LEU A 42 -2.28 -10.16 0.48
N ALA A 43 -1.17 -10.50 1.13
CA ALA A 43 -1.11 -11.59 2.10
C ALA A 43 -2.06 -11.35 3.28
N ILE A 44 -2.09 -10.13 3.84
CA ILE A 44 -3.01 -9.74 4.90
C ILE A 44 -4.46 -9.94 4.44
N LEU A 45 -4.85 -9.39 3.29
CA LEU A 45 -6.21 -9.49 2.76
C LEU A 45 -6.66 -10.93 2.52
N ARG A 46 -5.77 -11.77 2.02
CA ARG A 46 -6.04 -13.20 1.80
C ARG A 46 -6.29 -13.92 3.12
N THR A 47 -5.47 -13.64 4.13
CA THR A 47 -5.60 -14.24 5.47
C THR A 47 -6.87 -13.79 6.18
N LEU A 48 -7.21 -12.50 6.08
CA LEU A 48 -8.48 -11.99 6.62
C LEU A 48 -9.69 -12.69 6.00
N ARG A 49 -9.71 -12.86 4.66
CA ARG A 49 -10.76 -13.62 3.97
C ARG A 49 -10.83 -15.06 4.44
N ALA A 50 -9.69 -15.77 4.52
CA ALA A 50 -9.64 -17.16 4.95
C ALA A 50 -10.19 -17.34 6.38
N ARG A 51 -9.94 -16.36 7.25
CA ARG A 51 -10.40 -16.36 8.65
C ARG A 51 -11.79 -15.75 8.86
N LYS A 52 -12.48 -15.30 7.79
CA LYS A 52 -13.74 -14.54 7.88
C LYS A 52 -13.65 -13.32 8.81
N MET A 53 -12.46 -12.71 8.89
CA MET A 53 -12.17 -11.58 9.75
C MET A 53 -12.31 -10.27 8.95
N SER A 54 -12.96 -9.26 9.54
CA SER A 54 -13.04 -7.95 8.88
C SER A 54 -11.81 -7.10 9.18
N GLN A 55 -11.57 -6.06 8.36
CA GLN A 55 -10.51 -5.07 8.65
C GLN A 55 -10.75 -4.32 9.96
N LYS A 56 -12.01 -4.16 10.38
CA LYS A 56 -12.36 -3.56 11.67
C LYS A 56 -11.94 -4.46 12.82
N ASP A 57 -12.05 -5.77 12.66
CA ASP A 57 -11.61 -6.73 13.68
C ASP A 57 -10.09 -6.74 13.77
N LEU A 58 -9.40 -6.70 12.63
CA LEU A 58 -7.94 -6.54 12.60
C LEU A 58 -7.50 -5.25 13.31
N ALA A 59 -8.22 -4.15 13.10
CA ALA A 59 -7.92 -2.88 13.78
C ALA A 59 -8.05 -2.98 15.30
N LYS A 60 -9.07 -3.71 15.79
CA LYS A 60 -9.26 -3.98 17.22
C LYS A 60 -8.12 -4.82 17.79
N GLU A 61 -7.75 -5.92 17.12
CA GLU A 61 -6.65 -6.78 17.58
C GLU A 61 -5.30 -6.08 17.54
N MET A 62 -5.07 -5.22 16.53
CA MET A 62 -3.89 -4.37 16.46
C MET A 62 -3.91 -3.18 17.43
N GLN A 63 -5.03 -2.92 18.12
CA GLN A 63 -5.24 -1.75 18.97
C GLN A 63 -4.94 -0.43 18.23
N CYS A 64 -5.37 -0.34 16.96
CA CYS A 64 -5.11 0.81 16.09
C CYS A 64 -6.39 1.32 15.43
N SER A 65 -6.30 2.44 14.72
CA SER A 65 -7.46 3.01 14.03
C SER A 65 -7.81 2.19 12.78
N PRO A 66 -9.11 2.03 12.43
CA PRO A 66 -9.51 1.43 11.17
C PRO A 66 -8.95 2.16 9.93
N GLN A 67 -8.69 3.46 10.05
CA GLN A 67 -8.05 4.27 9.02
C GLN A 67 -6.60 3.83 8.79
N TYR A 68 -5.87 3.50 9.86
CA TYR A 68 -4.52 2.96 9.75
C TYR A 68 -4.52 1.59 9.05
N VAL A 69 -5.40 0.67 9.47
CA VAL A 69 -5.53 -0.63 8.79
C VAL A 69 -5.86 -0.47 7.31
N ASN A 70 -6.74 0.45 6.94
CA ASN A 70 -7.04 0.75 5.54
C ASN A 70 -5.80 1.18 4.74
N LYS A 71 -4.88 1.94 5.33
CA LYS A 71 -3.62 2.30 4.67
C LYS A 71 -2.71 1.08 4.51
N LEU A 72 -2.62 0.23 5.54
CA LEU A 72 -1.84 -1.02 5.51
C LEU A 72 -2.32 -1.97 4.39
N VAL A 73 -3.63 -2.22 4.28
CA VAL A 73 -4.16 -3.11 3.24
C VAL A 73 -4.18 -2.51 1.84
N ARG A 74 -3.98 -1.18 1.70
CA ARG A 74 -3.79 -0.53 0.39
C ARG A 74 -2.35 -0.62 -0.11
N GLY A 75 -1.39 -0.95 0.75
CA GLY A 75 0.04 -0.98 0.39
C GLY A 75 0.60 0.42 0.08
N SER A 76 -0.11 1.48 0.48
CA SER A 76 0.25 2.87 0.18
C SER A 76 1.14 3.49 1.27
N GLU A 77 1.50 2.72 2.29
CA GLU A 77 2.28 3.18 3.43
C GLU A 77 3.51 2.31 3.62
N ASN A 78 4.61 2.94 4.02
CA ASN A 78 5.82 2.24 4.41
C ASN A 78 5.63 1.69 5.83
N MET A 79 5.41 0.38 5.93
CA MET A 79 5.20 -0.30 7.20
C MET A 79 6.51 -0.42 7.96
N THR A 80 6.49 -0.12 9.26
CA THR A 80 7.63 -0.44 10.13
C THR A 80 7.74 -1.94 10.33
N LEU A 81 8.95 -2.42 10.64
CA LEU A 81 9.18 -3.82 10.99
C LEU A 81 8.35 -4.25 12.22
N ASP A 82 8.16 -3.36 13.19
CA ASP A 82 7.30 -3.62 14.36
C ASP A 82 5.85 -3.89 13.94
N THR A 83 5.30 -3.07 13.04
CA THR A 83 3.95 -3.28 12.50
C THR A 83 3.84 -4.64 11.79
N ILE A 84 4.85 -5.00 10.98
CA ILE A 84 4.88 -6.28 10.27
C ILE A 84 4.92 -7.44 11.27
N CYS A 85 5.81 -7.39 12.26
CA CYS A 85 5.89 -8.41 13.31
C CYS A 85 4.58 -8.54 14.11
N LYS A 86 3.88 -7.44 14.40
CA LYS A 86 2.56 -7.47 15.05
C LYS A 86 1.51 -8.15 14.18
N LEU A 87 1.48 -7.83 12.89
CA LEU A 87 0.59 -8.46 11.92
C LEU A 87 0.87 -9.95 11.82
N GLU A 88 2.13 -10.39 11.75
CA GLU A 88 2.50 -11.81 11.73
C GLU A 88 1.97 -12.56 12.96
N LYS A 89 2.06 -11.95 14.15
CA LYS A 89 1.57 -12.56 15.41
C LYS A 89 0.05 -12.69 15.42
N ILE A 90 -0.67 -11.63 15.07
CA ILE A 90 -2.14 -11.60 15.01
C ILE A 90 -2.66 -12.56 13.94
N LEU A 91 -2.09 -12.46 12.74
CA LEU A 91 -2.51 -13.23 11.59
C LEU A 91 -1.90 -14.62 11.56
N GLY A 92 -1.02 -15.00 12.50
CA GLY A 92 -0.38 -16.32 12.58
C GLY A 92 0.26 -16.78 11.26
N ILE A 93 0.83 -15.85 10.49
CA ILE A 93 1.48 -16.12 9.20
C ILE A 93 2.82 -15.40 9.14
N LYS A 94 3.68 -15.80 8.19
CA LYS A 94 4.87 -15.05 7.82
C LYS A 94 4.59 -14.12 6.64
N LEU A 95 4.97 -12.86 6.79
CA LEU A 95 4.81 -11.81 5.79
C LEU A 95 6.12 -11.49 5.08
N ILE A 96 7.25 -11.59 5.79
CA ILE A 96 8.60 -11.44 5.24
C ILE A 96 9.45 -12.63 5.67
N GLU A 97 10.14 -13.23 4.70
CA GLU A 97 11.15 -14.26 4.92
C GLU A 97 12.48 -13.79 4.36
N LEU A 98 13.55 -14.03 5.10
CA LEU A 98 14.91 -13.74 4.66
C LEU A 98 15.51 -15.01 4.04
N PRO A 99 16.07 -14.94 2.83
CA PRO A 99 16.86 -16.05 2.32
C PRO A 99 18.10 -16.19 3.20
N PHE A 100 18.21 -17.30 3.93
CA PHE A 100 19.44 -17.65 4.63
C PHE A 100 20.43 -18.19 3.60
N GLN A 101 21.51 -17.47 3.37
CA GLN A 101 22.60 -17.90 2.47
C GLN A 101 23.79 -18.34 3.31
N ASP A 102 23.94 -19.66 3.48
CA ASP A 102 25.14 -20.29 4.05
C ASP A 102 26.31 -20.24 3.06
N THR A 103 26.76 -19.05 2.66
CA THR A 103 28.05 -18.94 1.98
C THR A 103 29.13 -18.69 3.02
N VAL A 104 29.37 -19.69 3.88
CA VAL A 104 30.72 -19.88 4.42
C VAL A 104 31.52 -20.51 3.30
N GLN A 105 32.05 -19.66 2.41
CA GLN A 105 33.18 -20.07 1.58
C GLN A 105 34.36 -20.27 2.53
N ALA A 106 34.52 -21.51 3.00
CA ALA A 106 35.75 -21.98 3.58
C ALA A 106 36.81 -21.95 2.47
N GLY A 107 37.63 -20.90 2.48
CA GLY A 107 38.94 -20.87 1.83
C GLY A 107 40.00 -21.41 2.77
#